data_AF-A0A2E6H6U8-F1
#
_entry.id   AF-A0A2E6H6U8-F1
#
_cell.length_a   1.000
_cell.length_b   1.000
_cell.length_c   1.000
_cell.angle_alpha   90.00
_cell.angle_beta   90.00
_cell.angle_gamma   90.00
#
_symmetry.space_group_name_H-M   'P 1'
#
loop_
_entity.id
_entity.type
_entity.pdbx_description
1 polymer ?
#
loop_
_entity_poly.entity_id
_entity_poly.type
_entity_poly.pdbx_seq_one_letter_code
_entity_poly.pdbx_strand_id
1 'polypeptide(L)'
;MKNLIRLMFLVLLVAAMGCEGPRDARSRRGASSDAFTDSNDYSNTGSGSGDTVTVVDDTGSGTGSNIPAEIRSCQWSTDGNTGFQSTSSHLGSYTLCQSSTTETDVYLQIRTPVNDSQICVIPTFNNGATSIYIGEPRCLTAVDNKKIYKIGLLKNRPGYSNFAITGAMVMKDKAFFYPAPFYQYVLSPDAYIFCSNFLDQYGDGSYCQAFKTVGEYQYHQF
;
A
#
# COMPACT_ATOMS: atom_id res chain seq x y z
N MET A 1 -38.96 30.65 -33.33
CA MET A 1 -37.77 29.81 -33.62
C MET A 1 -36.58 30.05 -32.68
N LYS A 2 -36.25 31.28 -32.27
CA LYS A 2 -35.14 31.54 -31.31
C LYS A 2 -35.34 30.94 -29.90
N ASN A 3 -36.58 30.81 -29.44
CA ASN A 3 -36.87 30.28 -28.09
C ASN A 3 -36.85 28.74 -28.02
N LEU A 4 -36.97 28.05 -29.16
CA LEU A 4 -36.90 26.58 -29.20
C LEU A 4 -35.46 26.06 -29.07
N ILE A 5 -34.51 26.80 -29.66
CA ILE A 5 -33.07 26.46 -29.64
C ILE A 5 -32.49 26.62 -28.23
N ARG A 6 -32.96 27.61 -27.44
CA ARG A 6 -32.54 27.80 -26.05
C ARG A 6 -33.05 26.72 -25.10
N LEU A 7 -34.25 26.18 -25.35
CA LEU A 7 -34.80 25.09 -24.54
C LEU A 7 -34.07 23.76 -24.82
N MET A 8 -33.68 23.53 -26.08
CA MET A 8 -32.96 22.32 -26.49
C MET A 8 -31.53 22.25 -25.91
N PHE A 9 -30.87 23.40 -25.73
CA PHE A 9 -29.55 23.46 -25.07
C PHE A 9 -29.61 23.22 -23.55
N LEU A 10 -30.72 23.58 -22.89
CA LEU A 10 -30.88 23.40 -21.46
C LEU A 10 -31.16 21.93 -21.09
N VAL A 11 -31.89 21.20 -21.95
CA VAL A 11 -32.18 19.77 -21.75
C VAL A 11 -30.94 18.88 -21.98
N LEU A 12 -30.00 19.31 -22.83
CA LEU A 12 -28.75 18.57 -23.07
C LEU A 12 -27.76 18.67 -21.89
N LEU A 13 -27.79 19.76 -21.11
CA LEU A 13 -26.92 19.95 -19.95
C LEU A 13 -27.34 19.15 -18.72
N VAL A 14 -28.63 18.84 -18.58
CA VAL A 14 -29.15 18.03 -17.46
C VAL A 14 -28.91 16.52 -17.68
N ALA A 15 -28.76 16.08 -18.93
CA ALA A 15 -28.51 14.67 -19.26
C ALA A 15 -27.03 14.23 -19.06
N ALA A 16 -26.10 15.16 -18.81
CA ALA A 16 -24.70 14.84 -18.52
C ALA A 16 -24.43 14.63 -17.01
N MET A 17 -25.43 14.85 -16.14
CA MET A 17 -25.34 14.58 -14.71
C MET A 17 -26.04 13.25 -14.39
N GLY A 18 -25.52 12.15 -14.92
CA GLY A 18 -26.11 10.84 -14.71
C GLY A 18 -25.17 9.69 -15.04
N CYS A 19 -24.24 9.39 -14.14
CA CYS A 19 -23.84 8.04 -13.71
C CYS A 19 -22.49 8.07 -12.97
N GLU A 20 -22.48 8.54 -11.72
CA GLU A 20 -21.66 7.86 -10.71
C GLU A 20 -22.66 7.16 -9.80
N GLY A 21 -22.75 5.84 -9.96
CA GLY A 21 -23.54 5.00 -9.06
C GLY A 21 -23.07 5.22 -7.61
N PRO A 22 -23.95 5.03 -6.62
CA PRO A 22 -23.59 5.25 -5.22
C PRO A 22 -22.36 4.41 -4.86
N ARG A 23 -21.24 5.08 -4.54
CA ARG A 23 -20.02 4.48 -3.97
C ARG A 23 -20.20 4.07 -2.49
N ASP A 24 -21.42 3.67 -2.12
CA ASP A 24 -21.80 3.16 -0.79
C ASP A 24 -21.74 1.63 -0.73
N ALA A 25 -20.65 1.03 -1.21
CA ALA A 25 -20.47 -0.43 -1.18
C ALA A 25 -19.17 -0.91 -0.52
N ARG A 26 -18.47 -0.05 0.24
CA ARG A 26 -17.39 -0.51 1.15
C ARG A 26 -17.64 -0.26 2.63
N SER A 27 -18.69 0.46 3.01
CA SER A 27 -19.07 0.63 4.44
C SER A 27 -19.96 -0.50 4.99
N ARG A 28 -20.26 -1.55 4.21
CA ARG A 28 -21.25 -2.58 4.59
C ARG A 28 -20.84 -4.03 4.34
N ARG A 29 -19.54 -4.36 4.46
CA ARG A 29 -19.09 -5.74 4.75
C ARG A 29 -18.67 -5.87 6.21
N GLY A 30 -19.61 -5.52 7.09
CA GLY A 30 -19.61 -5.87 8.50
C GLY A 30 -21.06 -6.16 8.86
N ALA A 31 -21.32 -7.40 9.28
CA ALA A 31 -22.63 -7.97 9.64
C ALA A 31 -23.54 -8.47 8.50
N SER A 32 -23.35 -9.74 8.14
CA SER A 32 -24.44 -10.74 8.14
C SER A 32 -23.85 -12.08 8.60
N SER A 33 -24.38 -12.61 9.68
CA SER A 33 -24.15 -13.96 10.17
C SER A 33 -24.84 -14.99 9.26
N ASP A 34 -24.34 -16.23 9.38
CA ASP A 34 -24.99 -17.49 9.04
C ASP A 34 -24.82 -18.02 7.61
N ALA A 35 -23.79 -18.85 7.46
CA ALA A 35 -23.97 -20.27 7.15
C ALA A 35 -22.62 -20.97 7.31
N PHE A 36 -22.47 -21.82 8.33
CA PHE A 36 -21.81 -23.13 8.31
C PHE A 36 -21.68 -23.62 9.75
N THR A 37 -22.71 -24.34 10.19
CA THR A 37 -22.59 -25.43 11.14
C THR A 37 -21.72 -26.51 10.50
N ASP A 38 -20.58 -26.82 11.10
CA ASP A 38 -20.01 -28.18 11.16
C ASP A 38 -18.92 -28.16 12.25
N SER A 39 -19.10 -28.92 13.33
CA SER A 39 -18.69 -30.33 13.46
C SER A 39 -17.18 -30.49 13.31
N ASN A 40 -16.57 -30.97 14.39
CA ASN A 40 -15.18 -31.40 14.44
C ASN A 40 -14.81 -32.23 13.21
N ASP A 41 -13.87 -31.75 12.39
CA ASP A 41 -12.90 -32.65 11.80
C ASP A 41 -11.60 -31.94 11.44
N TYR A 42 -10.50 -32.62 11.78
CA TYR A 42 -9.13 -32.18 11.61
C TYR A 42 -8.71 -32.50 10.18
N SER A 43 -8.58 -31.53 9.28
CA SER A 43 -7.75 -31.72 8.08
C SER A 43 -7.24 -30.41 7.49
N ASN A 44 -5.93 -30.42 7.27
CA ASN A 44 -5.08 -29.37 6.76
C ASN A 44 -5.18 -29.32 5.23
N THR A 45 -5.63 -28.20 4.64
CA THR A 45 -5.22 -27.77 3.28
C THR A 45 -5.59 -26.30 3.02
N GLY A 46 -4.57 -25.46 2.87
CA GLY A 46 -4.48 -24.35 1.90
C GLY A 46 -5.36 -23.10 2.10
N SER A 47 -4.81 -22.06 2.74
CA SER A 47 -5.31 -20.69 2.62
C SER A 47 -4.15 -19.68 2.56
N GLY A 48 -4.15 -18.86 1.50
CA GLY A 48 -3.38 -17.61 1.28
C GLY A 48 -2.01 -17.48 1.98
N SER A 49 -0.98 -18.15 1.45
CA SER A 49 0.37 -18.09 2.00
C SER A 49 1.07 -16.78 1.63
N GLY A 50 1.05 -15.81 2.54
CA GLY A 50 2.12 -14.82 2.62
C GLY A 50 3.37 -15.56 3.08
N ASP A 51 4.28 -15.84 2.15
CA ASP A 51 5.52 -16.56 2.44
C ASP A 51 6.41 -15.69 3.33
N THR A 52 6.57 -16.06 4.60
CA THR A 52 7.41 -15.33 5.55
C THR A 52 8.71 -16.08 5.75
N VAL A 53 9.84 -15.39 5.58
CA VAL A 53 11.15 -15.95 5.89
C VAL A 53 11.53 -15.52 7.31
N THR A 54 11.75 -16.50 8.18
CA THR A 54 12.29 -16.23 9.52
C THR A 54 13.81 -16.07 9.40
N VAL A 55 14.35 -14.93 9.84
CA VAL A 55 15.80 -14.75 9.90
C VAL A 55 16.26 -15.40 11.21
N VAL A 56 16.96 -16.52 11.10
CA VAL A 56 17.59 -17.19 12.24
C VAL A 56 19.03 -16.71 12.33
N ASP A 57 19.40 -16.21 13.50
CA ASP A 57 20.77 -15.88 13.90
C ASP A 57 21.50 -17.20 14.19
N ASP A 58 22.33 -17.68 13.26
CA ASP A 58 23.23 -18.79 13.54
C ASP A 58 24.48 -18.24 14.23
N THR A 59 24.45 -18.19 15.55
CA THR A 59 25.63 -17.89 16.38
C THR A 59 26.62 -19.07 16.41
N GLY A 60 26.37 -20.14 15.66
CA GLY A 60 27.32 -21.19 15.36
C GLY A 60 28.20 -20.81 14.17
N SER A 61 29.49 -21.11 14.25
CA SER A 61 30.51 -20.86 13.22
C SER A 61 30.26 -21.62 11.90
N GLY A 62 29.20 -21.27 11.17
CA GLY A 62 28.77 -21.85 9.91
C GLY A 62 28.24 -20.78 8.97
N THR A 63 28.77 -20.74 7.75
CA THR A 63 28.42 -19.77 6.71
C THR A 63 26.97 -19.91 6.24
N GLY A 64 26.10 -18.96 6.58
CA GLY A 64 24.90 -18.69 5.79
C GLY A 64 23.69 -18.25 6.60
N SER A 65 23.42 -16.94 6.65
CA SER A 65 22.07 -16.46 6.96
C SER A 65 21.09 -17.07 5.95
N ASN A 66 19.94 -17.60 6.41
CA ASN A 66 18.87 -18.20 5.58
C ASN A 66 18.13 -17.16 4.71
N ILE A 67 18.80 -16.08 4.31
CA ILE A 67 18.26 -15.04 3.43
C ILE A 67 18.27 -15.55 1.98
N PRO A 68 17.09 -15.61 1.32
CA PRO A 68 16.97 -16.01 -0.07
C PRO A 68 17.85 -15.18 -1.00
N ALA A 69 18.40 -15.82 -2.03
CA ALA A 69 19.38 -15.22 -2.93
C ALA A 69 18.86 -13.94 -3.59
N GLU A 70 17.57 -13.91 -3.91
CA GLU A 70 16.91 -12.82 -4.60
C GLU A 70 16.88 -11.50 -3.82
N ILE A 71 17.10 -11.52 -2.50
CA ILE A 71 17.10 -10.34 -1.62
C ILE A 71 18.43 -10.12 -0.86
N ARG A 72 19.48 -10.86 -1.19
CA ARG A 72 20.80 -10.72 -0.54
C ARG A 72 21.50 -9.39 -0.84
N SER A 73 21.06 -8.65 -1.84
CA SER A 73 21.57 -7.31 -2.17
C SER A 73 21.25 -6.27 -1.09
N CYS A 74 20.25 -6.51 -0.26
CA CYS A 74 19.82 -5.61 0.81
C CYS A 74 20.41 -6.00 2.16
N GLN A 75 20.47 -5.03 3.08
CA GLN A 75 20.99 -5.26 4.43
C GLN A 75 19.85 -5.64 5.38
N TRP A 76 19.92 -6.84 5.96
CA TRP A 76 18.91 -7.39 6.85
C TRP A 76 19.43 -7.51 8.28
N SER A 77 18.55 -7.27 9.25
CA SER A 77 18.86 -7.47 10.66
C SER A 77 18.72 -8.94 11.03
N THR A 78 19.79 -9.56 11.55
CA THR A 78 19.75 -10.94 12.07
C THR A 78 19.35 -10.99 13.54
N ASP A 79 19.64 -9.93 14.31
CA ASP A 79 19.36 -9.82 15.74
C ASP A 79 18.00 -9.17 16.05
N GLY A 80 17.35 -8.55 15.06
CA GLY A 80 16.11 -7.76 15.19
C GLY A 80 16.32 -6.36 15.77
N ASN A 81 17.56 -5.94 16.04
CA ASN A 81 17.91 -4.69 16.74
C ASN A 81 18.81 -3.75 15.92
N THR A 82 19.76 -4.30 15.16
CA THR A 82 20.76 -3.57 14.37
C THR A 82 20.88 -4.14 12.95
N GLY A 83 21.56 -3.43 12.03
CA GLY A 83 21.79 -3.92 10.67
C GLY A 83 20.65 -3.70 9.66
N PHE A 84 19.68 -2.84 9.99
CA PHE A 84 18.65 -2.39 9.05
C PHE A 84 19.23 -1.39 8.04
N GLN A 85 18.80 -1.47 6.78
CA GLN A 85 19.32 -0.65 5.69
C GLN A 85 18.90 0.81 5.75
N SER A 86 17.72 1.11 6.31
CA SER A 86 17.10 2.42 6.26
C SER A 86 16.51 2.83 7.60
N THR A 87 16.29 4.13 7.78
CA THR A 87 15.59 4.67 8.95
C THR A 87 14.70 5.82 8.52
N SER A 88 13.51 5.92 9.11
CA SER A 88 12.56 7.01 8.90
C SER A 88 11.87 7.38 10.21
N SER A 89 11.31 8.59 10.28
CA SER A 89 10.46 9.00 11.42
C SER A 89 9.17 8.17 11.51
N HIS A 90 8.63 7.72 10.37
CA HIS A 90 7.36 7.00 10.31
C HIS A 90 7.47 5.51 10.71
N LEU A 91 8.49 4.81 10.20
CA LEU A 91 8.67 3.37 10.41
C LEU A 91 9.75 3.02 11.44
N GLY A 92 10.57 3.99 11.88
CA GLY A 92 11.80 3.70 12.60
C GLY A 92 12.85 3.08 11.68
N SER A 93 13.70 2.20 12.21
CA SER A 93 14.67 1.44 11.41
C SER A 93 13.97 0.28 10.69
N TYR A 94 14.25 0.14 9.39
CA TYR A 94 13.61 -0.85 8.53
C TYR A 94 14.51 -1.22 7.34
N THR A 95 14.20 -2.34 6.71
CA THR A 95 14.73 -2.74 5.40
C THR A 95 13.55 -3.03 4.50
N LEU A 96 13.49 -2.35 3.35
CA LEU A 96 12.55 -2.67 2.27
C LEU A 96 13.40 -3.02 1.05
N CYS A 97 13.13 -4.15 0.41
CA CYS A 97 13.96 -4.67 -0.67
C CYS A 97 13.09 -5.26 -1.77
N GLN A 98 13.30 -4.84 -3.02
CA GLN A 98 12.69 -5.51 -4.17
C GLN A 98 13.49 -6.77 -4.51
N SER A 99 12.79 -7.85 -4.88
CA SER A 99 13.43 -9.05 -5.38
C SER A 99 14.19 -8.75 -6.68
N SER A 100 15.41 -9.25 -6.78
CA SER A 100 16.22 -9.18 -8.00
C SER A 100 15.72 -10.10 -9.13
N THR A 101 14.79 -11.02 -8.85
CA THR A 101 14.23 -11.97 -9.82
C THR A 101 12.78 -11.68 -10.20
N THR A 102 12.01 -11.05 -9.29
CA THR A 102 10.58 -10.77 -9.49
C THR A 102 10.26 -9.33 -9.08
N GLU A 103 10.06 -8.44 -10.05
CA GLU A 103 9.78 -7.01 -9.83
C GLU A 103 8.61 -6.75 -8.85
N THR A 104 7.59 -7.60 -8.85
CA THR A 104 6.40 -7.45 -8.00
C THR A 104 6.59 -7.95 -6.57
N ASP A 105 7.67 -8.67 -6.28
CA ASP A 105 7.92 -9.19 -4.94
C ASP A 105 8.82 -8.23 -4.17
N VAL A 106 8.30 -7.70 -3.07
CA VAL A 106 9.04 -6.82 -2.16
C VAL A 106 9.07 -7.44 -0.77
N TYR A 107 10.16 -7.25 -0.06
CA TYR A 107 10.42 -7.83 1.24
C TYR A 107 10.61 -6.71 2.25
N LEU A 108 9.98 -6.84 3.41
CA LEU A 108 10.01 -5.84 4.48
C LEU A 108 10.49 -6.49 5.78
N GLN A 109 11.39 -5.82 6.49
CA GLN A 109 11.70 -6.08 7.89
C GLN A 109 11.69 -4.75 8.63
N ILE A 110 11.07 -4.70 9.81
CA ILE A 110 11.02 -3.51 10.65
C ILE A 110 11.58 -3.81 12.03
N ARG A 111 12.26 -2.83 12.64
CA ARG A 111 12.81 -2.99 13.98
C ARG A 111 11.74 -2.99 15.06
N THR A 112 10.73 -2.13 14.91
CA THR A 112 9.66 -1.95 15.89
C THR A 112 8.40 -2.63 15.36
N PRO A 113 7.99 -3.77 15.94
CA PRO A 113 6.76 -4.45 15.56
C PRO A 113 5.53 -3.53 15.59
N VAL A 114 4.62 -3.74 14.64
CA VAL A 114 3.35 -3.04 14.56
C VAL A 114 2.23 -4.02 14.91
N ASN A 115 1.57 -3.77 16.05
CA ASN A 115 0.54 -4.65 16.61
C ASN A 115 -0.87 -4.07 16.54
N ASP A 116 -1.00 -2.78 16.23
CA ASP A 116 -2.24 -2.01 16.30
C ASP A 116 -2.72 -1.50 14.93
N SER A 117 -2.01 -1.86 13.85
CA SER A 117 -2.31 -1.48 12.47
C SER A 117 -1.57 -2.40 11.50
N GLN A 118 -1.82 -2.23 10.20
CA GLN A 118 -1.06 -2.86 9.14
C GLN A 118 -0.05 -1.89 8.54
N ILE A 119 1.02 -2.39 7.94
CA ILE A 119 1.87 -1.62 7.04
C ILE A 119 1.41 -1.91 5.62
N CYS A 120 1.01 -0.87 4.92
CA CYS A 120 0.65 -0.91 3.51
C CYS A 120 1.81 -0.45 2.64
N VAL A 121 2.07 -1.19 1.58
CA VAL A 121 3.05 -0.88 0.55
C VAL A 121 2.31 -0.67 -0.76
N ILE A 122 2.53 0.48 -1.38
CA ILE A 122 1.88 0.89 -2.63
C ILE A 122 2.97 1.00 -3.71
N PRO A 123 2.92 0.20 -4.79
CA PRO A 123 3.93 0.25 -5.83
C PRO A 123 3.89 1.58 -6.58
N THR A 124 5.07 2.14 -6.85
CA THR A 124 5.22 3.41 -7.58
C THR A 124 6.24 3.32 -8.70
N PHE A 125 6.04 4.14 -9.72
CA PHE A 125 6.98 4.40 -10.81
C PHE A 125 7.52 5.82 -10.64
N ASN A 126 8.83 5.95 -10.72
CA ASN A 126 9.54 7.22 -10.65
C ASN A 126 10.24 7.46 -11.99
N ASN A 127 9.93 8.59 -12.62
CA ASN A 127 10.51 9.01 -13.90
C ASN A 127 11.63 10.07 -13.74
N GLY A 128 12.17 10.22 -12.53
CA GLY A 128 13.16 11.24 -12.15
C GLY A 128 12.58 12.57 -11.67
N ALA A 129 11.33 12.89 -12.01
CA ALA A 129 10.67 14.13 -11.61
C ALA A 129 9.46 13.91 -10.68
N THR A 130 8.71 12.83 -10.91
CA THR A 130 7.48 12.52 -10.21
C THR A 130 7.42 11.04 -9.86
N SER A 131 6.82 10.72 -8.72
CA SER A 131 6.45 9.36 -8.34
C SER A 131 4.94 9.18 -8.50
N ILE A 132 4.55 8.15 -9.24
CA ILE A 132 3.17 7.84 -9.59
C ILE A 132 2.86 6.42 -9.12
N TYR A 133 1.74 6.21 -8.42
CA TYR A 133 1.36 4.86 -8.01
C TYR A 133 0.89 4.01 -9.20
N ILE A 134 1.20 2.71 -9.17
CA ILE A 134 0.98 1.76 -10.28
C ILE A 134 -0.11 0.73 -9.94
N GLY A 135 -0.46 0.58 -8.67
CA GLY A 135 -1.48 -0.37 -8.26
C GLY A 135 -1.94 -0.20 -6.83
N GLU A 136 -2.85 -1.06 -6.42
CA GLU A 136 -3.48 -1.00 -5.11
C GLU A 136 -2.50 -1.27 -3.96
N PRO A 137 -2.79 -0.75 -2.75
CA PRO A 137 -2.03 -1.06 -1.55
C PRO A 137 -2.05 -2.55 -1.21
N ARG A 138 -0.91 -3.07 -0.77
CA ARG A 138 -0.77 -4.41 -0.19
C ARG A 138 -0.35 -4.27 1.26
N CYS A 139 -1.19 -4.72 2.17
CA CYS A 139 -1.04 -4.48 3.60
C CYS A 139 -0.78 -5.77 4.36
N LEU A 140 0.07 -5.69 5.38
CA LEU A 140 0.34 -6.81 6.29
C LEU A 140 0.64 -6.31 7.70
N THR A 141 0.50 -7.20 8.68
CA THR A 141 0.90 -6.93 10.07
C THR A 141 2.30 -7.49 10.31
N ALA A 142 3.24 -6.62 10.68
CA ALA A 142 4.62 -6.99 10.96
C ALA A 142 4.84 -7.05 12.49
N VAL A 143 4.53 -8.20 13.09
CA VAL A 143 4.50 -8.41 14.56
C VAL A 143 5.83 -8.90 15.17
N ASP A 144 6.78 -9.27 14.32
CA ASP A 144 8.09 -9.83 14.71
C ASP A 144 9.20 -9.13 13.93
N ASN A 145 10.19 -8.60 14.66
CA ASN A 145 11.32 -7.86 14.11
C ASN A 145 12.45 -8.74 13.57
N LYS A 146 12.38 -10.06 13.78
CA LYS A 146 13.30 -11.06 13.19
C LYS A 146 12.73 -11.75 11.95
N LYS A 147 11.54 -11.34 11.50
CA LYS A 147 10.92 -11.89 10.28
C LYS A 147 11.06 -10.93 9.11
N ILE A 148 11.38 -11.49 7.95
CA ILE A 148 11.28 -10.81 6.67
C ILE A 148 9.93 -11.21 6.06
N TYR A 149 9.10 -10.21 5.81
CA TYR A 149 7.76 -10.37 5.27
C TYR A 149 7.80 -10.16 3.76
N LYS A 150 7.37 -11.17 2.98
CA LYS A 150 7.17 -11.02 1.54
C LYS A 150 5.83 -10.36 1.24
N ILE A 151 5.84 -9.43 0.29
CA ILE A 151 4.70 -8.63 -0.15
C ILE A 151 4.63 -8.71 -1.68
N GLY A 152 3.62 -9.40 -2.19
CA GLY A 152 3.32 -9.43 -3.62
C GLY A 152 2.54 -8.17 -4.02
N LEU A 153 3.21 -7.24 -4.70
CA LEU A 153 2.66 -6.02 -5.26
C LEU A 153 1.87 -6.28 -6.54
N LEU A 154 0.95 -5.36 -6.87
CA LEU A 154 0.10 -5.46 -8.06
C LEU A 154 0.28 -4.24 -8.96
N LYS A 155 0.21 -4.44 -10.27
CA LYS A 155 0.28 -3.39 -11.29
C LYS A 155 -1.08 -3.22 -11.96
N ASN A 156 -2.10 -2.92 -11.15
CA ASN A 156 -3.50 -2.97 -11.55
C ASN A 156 -4.17 -1.59 -11.70
N ARG A 157 -3.41 -0.48 -11.67
CA ARG A 157 -3.94 0.85 -11.96
C ARG A 157 -4.15 0.99 -13.48
N PRO A 158 -5.38 1.30 -13.95
CA PRO A 158 -5.66 1.50 -15.38
C PRO A 158 -4.75 2.57 -15.99
N GLY A 159 -4.13 2.28 -17.13
CA GLY A 159 -3.20 3.19 -17.83
C GLY A 159 -1.74 3.13 -17.33
N TYR A 160 -1.47 2.47 -16.21
CA TYR A 160 -0.14 2.43 -15.59
C TYR A 160 0.43 1.01 -15.44
N SER A 161 -0.36 -0.04 -15.74
CA SER A 161 0.02 -1.45 -15.54
C SER A 161 1.32 -1.88 -16.23
N ASN A 162 1.78 -1.14 -17.24
CA ASN A 162 3.00 -1.44 -18.00
C ASN A 162 4.25 -0.76 -17.42
N PHE A 163 4.12 0.14 -16.44
CA PHE A 163 5.26 0.85 -15.86
C PHE A 163 6.03 -0.03 -14.90
N ALA A 164 7.36 0.10 -14.86
CA ALA A 164 8.18 -0.62 -13.88
C ALA A 164 7.90 -0.13 -12.45
N ILE A 165 7.96 -1.01 -11.47
CA ILE A 165 7.99 -0.66 -10.05
C ILE A 165 9.44 -0.25 -9.74
N THR A 166 9.66 1.05 -9.57
CA THR A 166 10.98 1.61 -9.22
C THR A 166 11.06 2.08 -7.77
N GLY A 167 9.94 2.03 -7.07
CA GLY A 167 9.87 2.40 -5.66
C GLY A 167 8.51 2.05 -5.07
N ALA A 168 8.34 2.36 -3.80
CA ALA A 168 7.08 2.18 -3.10
C ALA A 168 6.82 3.31 -2.10
N MET A 169 5.53 3.61 -1.93
CA MET A 169 5.05 4.37 -0.79
C MET A 169 4.67 3.39 0.31
N VAL A 170 5.26 3.57 1.50
CA VAL A 170 5.03 2.74 2.67
C VAL A 170 4.36 3.59 3.74
N MET A 171 3.28 3.09 4.32
CA MET A 171 2.57 3.79 5.39
C MET A 171 1.82 2.82 6.29
N LYS A 172 1.58 3.22 7.53
CA LYS A 172 0.68 2.48 8.42
C LYS A 172 -0.77 2.72 8.00
N ASP A 173 -1.57 1.67 8.02
CA ASP A 173 -3.01 1.73 7.82
C ASP A 173 -3.70 2.28 9.07
N LYS A 174 -3.54 3.60 9.26
CA LYS A 174 -4.08 4.35 10.39
C LYS A 174 -4.77 5.60 9.90
N ALA A 175 -5.81 5.98 10.62
CA ALA A 175 -6.53 7.22 10.37
C ALA A 175 -5.79 8.40 11.00
N PHE A 176 -5.60 9.46 10.22
CA PHE A 176 -5.06 10.74 10.68
C PHE A 176 -5.99 11.87 10.27
N PHE A 177 -5.99 12.95 11.04
CA PHE A 177 -6.70 14.16 10.64
C PHE A 177 -5.89 14.89 9.57
N TYR A 178 -6.44 14.97 8.37
CA TYR A 178 -5.83 15.73 7.28
C TYR A 178 -6.44 17.13 7.20
N PRO A 179 -5.63 18.19 7.03
CA PRO A 179 -6.15 19.54 6.89
C PRO A 179 -6.99 19.69 5.61
N ALA A 180 -7.58 20.88 5.41
CA ALA A 180 -8.25 21.19 4.16
C ALA A 180 -7.32 20.93 2.96
N PRO A 181 -7.82 20.35 1.85
CA PRO A 181 -9.24 20.14 1.52
C PRO A 181 -9.86 18.80 1.97
N PHE A 182 -9.13 17.93 2.70
CA PHE A 182 -9.74 16.73 3.29
C PHE A 182 -10.65 17.08 4.47
N TYR A 183 -10.11 17.85 5.42
CA TYR A 183 -10.77 18.32 6.65
C TYR A 183 -11.51 17.24 7.45
N GLN A 184 -10.93 16.04 7.53
CA GLN A 184 -11.51 14.89 8.21
C GLN A 184 -10.43 13.84 8.54
N TYR A 185 -10.82 12.83 9.32
CA TYR A 185 -9.98 11.66 9.54
C TYR A 185 -10.09 10.69 8.36
N VAL A 186 -8.95 10.36 7.75
CA VAL A 186 -8.86 9.44 6.60
C VAL A 186 -7.74 8.44 6.87
N LEU A 187 -7.85 7.20 6.40
CA LEU A 187 -6.75 6.24 6.42
C LEU A 187 -5.61 6.75 5.53
N SER A 188 -4.35 6.65 5.99
CA SER A 188 -3.19 7.15 5.23
C SER A 188 -3.09 6.59 3.80
N PRO A 189 -3.29 5.28 3.56
CA PRO A 189 -3.33 4.73 2.20
C PRO A 189 -4.41 5.37 1.32
N ASP A 190 -5.60 5.58 1.86
CA ASP A 190 -6.72 6.17 1.14
C ASP A 190 -6.47 7.64 0.81
N ALA A 191 -5.90 8.39 1.76
CA ALA A 191 -5.53 9.79 1.54
C ALA A 191 -4.50 9.94 0.40
N TYR A 192 -3.49 9.06 0.36
CA TYR A 192 -2.50 9.04 -0.71
C TYR A 192 -3.10 8.68 -2.09
N ILE A 193 -3.94 7.65 -2.15
CA ILE A 193 -4.58 7.23 -3.40
C ILE A 193 -5.57 8.30 -3.88
N PHE A 194 -6.34 8.90 -2.97
CA PHE A 194 -7.25 9.99 -3.29
C PHE A 194 -6.49 11.18 -3.87
N CYS A 195 -5.45 11.64 -3.18
CA CYS A 195 -4.72 12.82 -3.63
C CYS A 195 -4.03 12.59 -4.99
N SER A 196 -3.46 11.40 -5.19
CA SER A 196 -2.81 11.04 -6.46
C SER A 196 -3.79 10.99 -7.62
N ASN A 197 -4.99 10.44 -7.41
CA ASN A 197 -6.04 10.43 -8.44
C ASN A 197 -6.59 11.82 -8.72
N PHE A 198 -6.77 12.64 -7.68
CA PHE A 198 -7.25 14.01 -7.85
C PHE A 198 -6.26 14.85 -8.64
N LEU A 199 -4.96 14.72 -8.35
CA LEU A 199 -3.89 15.37 -9.10
C LEU A 199 -3.88 14.92 -10.57
N ASP A 200 -3.97 13.61 -10.82
CA ASP A 200 -3.94 13.10 -12.19
C ASP A 200 -5.18 13.49 -13.01
N GLN A 201 -6.35 13.56 -12.38
CA GLN A 201 -7.61 13.88 -13.05
C GLN A 201 -7.81 15.39 -13.27
N TYR A 202 -7.40 16.22 -12.31
CA TYR A 202 -7.71 17.65 -12.29
C TYR A 202 -6.48 18.56 -12.35
N GLY A 203 -5.27 18.02 -12.23
CA GLY A 203 -4.04 18.82 -12.16
C GLY A 203 -3.87 19.59 -10.86
N ASP A 204 -4.73 19.36 -9.85
CA ASP A 204 -4.70 20.06 -8.57
C ASP A 204 -3.99 19.23 -7.49
N GLY A 205 -2.88 19.77 -6.98
CA GLY A 205 -2.05 19.16 -5.94
C GLY A 205 -2.47 19.48 -4.51
N SER A 206 -3.57 20.20 -4.28
CA SER A 206 -4.02 20.66 -2.95
C SER A 206 -4.21 19.51 -1.95
N TYR A 207 -4.86 18.41 -2.36
CA TYR A 207 -4.97 17.20 -1.56
C TYR A 207 -3.61 16.54 -1.32
N CYS A 208 -2.71 16.54 -2.29
CA CYS A 208 -1.36 15.98 -2.13
C CYS A 208 -0.56 16.80 -1.11
N GLN A 209 -0.73 18.13 -1.11
CA GLN A 209 -0.11 19.02 -0.13
C GLN A 209 -0.65 18.76 1.28
N ALA A 210 -1.97 18.64 1.44
CA ALA A 210 -2.59 18.31 2.72
C ALA A 210 -2.12 16.94 3.26
N PHE A 211 -2.02 15.94 2.40
CA PHE A 211 -1.43 14.63 2.73
C PHE A 211 0.02 14.75 3.21
N LYS A 212 0.85 15.49 2.46
CA LYS A 212 2.27 15.68 2.77
C LYS A 212 2.50 16.40 4.11
N THR A 213 1.62 17.33 4.48
CA THR A 213 1.73 18.06 5.76
C THR A 213 1.59 17.15 6.98
N VAL A 214 0.78 16.09 6.90
CA VAL A 214 0.66 15.11 8.00
C VAL A 214 1.92 14.26 8.12
N GLY A 215 2.56 13.91 7.00
CA GLY A 215 3.89 13.27 7.01
C GLY A 215 3.91 11.81 7.47
N GLU A 216 2.75 11.15 7.56
CA GLU A 216 2.61 9.77 8.05
C GLU A 216 2.78 8.75 6.91
N TYR A 217 3.93 8.82 6.24
CA TYR A 217 4.34 7.94 5.16
C TYR A 217 5.86 7.94 4.99
N GLN A 218 6.36 6.98 4.21
CA GLN A 218 7.75 6.90 3.76
C GLN A 218 7.79 6.53 2.29
N TYR A 219 8.50 7.32 1.47
CA TYR A 219 8.82 6.91 0.10
C TYR A 219 10.14 6.14 0.08
N HIS A 220 10.17 5.00 -0.60
CA HIS A 220 11.38 4.18 -0.75
C HIS A 220 11.64 3.93 -2.24
N GLN A 221 12.80 4.35 -2.73
CA GLN A 221 13.26 4.07 -4.08
C GLN A 221 14.09 2.77 -4.06
N PHE A 222 13.86 1.87 -5.00
CA PHE A 222 14.66 0.64 -5.16
C PHE A 222 15.93 0.88 -5.99
#